data_AF-A0A357T3U1-F1
#
_entry.id   AF-A0A357T3U1-F1
#
_cell.length_a   1.000
_cell.length_b   1.000
_cell.length_c   1.000
_cell.angle_alpha   90.00
_cell.angle_beta   90.00
_cell.angle_gamma   90.00
#
_symmetry.space_group_name_H-M   'P 1'
#
loop_
_entity.id
_entity.type
_entity.pdbx_description
1 polymer ?
#
loop_
_entity_poly.entity_id
_entity_poly.type
_entity_poly.pdbx_seq_one_letter_code
_entity_poly.pdbx_strand_id
1 'polypeptide(L)'
;LVNEILYPVLARKLNRATSLFPGAHQGIEGLELLDKVINIDQSPIGRTPRSNPATYTGVFNDIRTVFAETPEAKMRGYKPGRFSFNVKGGRCEACAGDGIIKIEMHFL
;
A
#
# COMPACT_ATOMS: atom_id res chain seq x y z
N LEU A 1 14.88 -21.62 -7.88
CA LEU A 1 15.52 -21.44 -6.54
C LEU A 1 14.86 -20.33 -5.72
N VAL A 2 15.08 -19.04 -6.00
CA VAL A 2 14.61 -17.94 -5.12
C VAL A 2 13.08 -17.86 -5.03
N ASN A 3 12.40 -17.70 -6.17
CA ASN A 3 10.96 -17.45 -6.20
C ASN A 3 10.11 -18.69 -5.89
N GLU A 4 10.63 -19.88 -6.20
CA GLU A 4 9.88 -21.14 -6.09
C GLU A 4 10.17 -21.90 -4.80
N ILE A 5 11.33 -21.70 -4.17
CA ILE A 5 11.76 -22.47 -2.99
C ILE A 5 12.03 -21.53 -1.83
N LEU A 6 13.06 -20.68 -1.95
CA LEU A 6 13.57 -19.89 -0.82
C LEU A 6 12.50 -18.93 -0.29
N TYR A 7 11.89 -18.12 -1.15
CA TYR A 7 10.86 -17.17 -0.74
C TYR A 7 9.62 -17.86 -0.16
N PRO A 8 9.01 -18.88 -0.82
CA PRO A 8 7.88 -19.61 -0.22
C PRO A 8 8.20 -20.24 1.14
N VAL A 9 9.39 -20.82 1.33
CA VAL A 9 9.76 -21.40 2.64
C VAL A 9 9.86 -20.31 3.70
N LEU A 10 10.64 -19.26 3.41
CA LEU A 10 10.84 -18.14 4.34
C LEU A 10 9.52 -17.43 4.66
N ALA A 11 8.67 -17.18 3.66
CA ALA A 11 7.40 -16.51 3.86
C ALA A 11 6.43 -17.33 4.71
N ARG A 12 6.42 -18.67 4.56
CA ARG A 12 5.63 -19.55 5.43
C ARG A 12 6.17 -19.56 6.86
N LYS A 13 7.48 -19.71 7.04
CA LYS A 13 8.12 -19.90 8.34
C LYS A 13 8.21 -18.60 9.16
N LEU A 14 8.56 -17.49 8.53
CA LEU A 14 8.82 -16.20 9.17
C LEU A 14 7.60 -15.27 9.11
N ASN A 15 6.89 -15.24 7.98
CA ASN A 15 5.79 -14.29 7.75
C ASN A 15 4.39 -14.92 7.85
N ARG A 16 4.29 -16.21 8.24
CA ARG A 16 3.02 -16.96 8.38
C ARG A 16 2.17 -17.00 7.10
N ALA A 17 2.80 -16.94 5.92
CA ALA A 17 2.09 -17.07 4.66
C ALA A 17 1.43 -18.46 4.56
N THR A 18 0.16 -18.52 4.15
CA THR A 18 -0.59 -19.78 4.04
C THR A 18 -0.74 -20.26 2.58
N SER A 19 -0.71 -19.32 1.62
CA SER A 19 -1.01 -19.56 0.20
C SER A 19 0.20 -19.90 -0.67
N LEU A 20 1.42 -19.86 -0.14
CA LEU A 20 2.64 -20.16 -0.89
C LEU A 20 3.07 -21.61 -0.68
N PHE A 21 3.42 -22.32 -1.74
CA PHE A 21 3.88 -23.71 -1.68
C PHE A 21 5.30 -23.81 -2.24
N PRO A 22 6.30 -24.16 -1.41
CA PRO A 22 7.65 -24.36 -1.88
C PRO A 22 7.75 -25.50 -2.89
N GLY A 23 8.54 -25.32 -3.93
CA GLY A 23 8.97 -26.39 -4.83
C GLY A 23 9.84 -27.44 -4.11
N ALA A 24 10.12 -28.55 -4.80
CA ALA A 24 10.93 -29.64 -4.27
C ALA A 24 12.34 -29.17 -3.89
N HIS A 25 12.77 -29.49 -2.67
CA HIS A 25 14.10 -29.20 -2.13
C HIS A 25 14.41 -30.16 -0.98
N GLN A 26 15.69 -30.32 -0.63
CA GLN A 26 16.10 -31.21 0.47
C GLN A 26 15.89 -30.58 1.86
N GLY A 27 16.24 -29.30 2.01
CA GLY A 27 16.13 -28.57 3.27
C GLY A 27 16.68 -27.14 3.14
N ILE A 28 16.43 -26.32 4.16
CA ILE A 28 16.99 -24.97 4.32
C ILE A 28 17.43 -24.82 5.78
N GLU A 29 18.68 -24.41 5.98
CA GLU A 29 19.31 -24.19 7.28
C GLU A 29 19.51 -22.69 7.53
N GLY A 30 19.73 -22.27 8.78
CA GLY A 30 19.97 -20.87 9.13
C GLY A 30 18.70 -19.99 9.20
N LEU A 31 17.51 -20.59 9.23
CA LEU A 31 16.23 -19.88 9.34
C LEU A 31 16.12 -19.07 10.63
N GLU A 32 16.76 -19.54 11.70
CA GLU A 32 16.86 -18.92 13.01
C GLU A 32 17.66 -17.61 13.03
N LEU A 33 18.44 -17.33 11.97
CA LEU A 33 19.19 -16.08 11.81
C LEU A 33 18.34 -14.95 11.21
N LEU A 34 17.09 -15.23 10.86
CA LEU A 34 16.22 -14.33 10.09
C LEU A 34 14.89 -14.10 10.82
N ASP A 35 14.50 -12.83 10.94
CA ASP A 35 13.21 -12.47 11.57
C ASP A 35 12.04 -12.40 10.57
N LYS A 36 12.33 -11.97 9.33
CA LYS A 36 11.32 -11.71 8.30
C LYS A 36 11.92 -11.84 6.91
N VAL A 37 11.08 -12.15 5.92
CA VAL A 37 11.42 -12.02 4.50
C VAL A 37 10.54 -10.98 3.82
N ILE A 38 11.10 -10.20 2.91
CA ILE A 38 10.35 -9.26 2.07
C ILE A 38 10.76 -9.51 0.62
N ASN A 39 9.77 -9.82 -0.23
CA ASN A 39 9.97 -9.88 -1.67
C ASN A 39 9.60 -8.52 -2.28
N ILE A 40 10.55 -7.89 -2.97
CA ILE A 40 10.33 -6.64 -3.71
C ILE A 40 10.38 -6.98 -5.19
N ASP A 41 9.24 -6.90 -5.86
CA ASP A 41 9.08 -7.25 -7.27
C ASP A 41 8.45 -6.09 -8.07
N GLN A 42 8.14 -6.35 -9.34
CA GLN A 42 7.54 -5.38 -10.25
C GLN A 42 6.00 -5.43 -10.27
N SER A 43 5.38 -6.12 -9.32
CA SER A 43 3.93 -6.11 -9.22
C SER A 43 3.44 -4.68 -8.95
N PRO A 44 2.28 -4.27 -9.52
CA PRO A 44 1.76 -2.94 -9.31
C PRO A 44 1.54 -2.65 -7.82
N ILE A 45 2.05 -1.51 -7.35
CA ILE A 45 1.94 -1.04 -5.96
C ILE A 45 0.47 -0.98 -5.48
N GLY A 46 -0.44 -0.65 -6.39
CA GLY A 46 -1.87 -0.66 -6.16
C GLY A 46 -2.63 -0.74 -7.48
N ARG A 47 -3.88 -1.21 -7.43
CA ARG A 47 -4.76 -1.32 -8.61
C ARG A 47 -5.71 -0.13 -8.78
N THR A 48 -5.61 0.86 -7.89
CA THR A 48 -6.48 2.05 -7.88
C THR A 48 -5.67 3.33 -8.11
N PRO A 49 -6.26 4.38 -8.72
CA PRO A 49 -5.61 5.69 -8.86
C PRO A 49 -5.27 6.36 -7.51
N ARG A 50 -5.79 5.82 -6.41
CA ARG A 50 -5.59 6.33 -5.05
C ARG A 50 -4.24 5.96 -4.45
N SER A 51 -3.54 4.98 -5.05
CA SER A 51 -2.18 4.63 -4.66
C SER A 51 -1.20 5.41 -5.51
N ASN A 52 -0.39 6.23 -4.85
CA ASN A 52 0.73 6.95 -5.46
C ASN A 52 1.97 6.84 -4.54
N PRO A 53 3.15 7.29 -5.00
CA PRO A 53 4.37 7.18 -4.19
C PRO A 53 4.24 7.80 -2.80
N ALA A 54 3.54 8.93 -2.66
CA ALA A 54 3.40 9.62 -1.38
C ALA A 54 2.50 8.87 -0.39
N THR A 55 1.44 8.21 -0.86
CA THR A 55 0.61 7.34 -0.02
C THR A 55 1.31 6.03 0.32
N TYR A 56 2.14 5.51 -0.61
CA TYR A 56 2.82 4.23 -0.41
C TYR A 56 3.96 4.31 0.61
N THR A 57 4.76 5.38 0.56
CA THR A 57 5.83 5.61 1.54
C THR A 57 5.31 6.14 2.88
N GLY A 58 4.06 6.60 2.93
CA GLY A 58 3.45 7.19 4.12
C GLY A 58 3.69 8.69 4.29
N VAL A 59 4.57 9.31 3.49
CA VAL A 59 4.89 10.75 3.59
C VAL A 59 3.67 11.66 3.41
N PHE A 60 2.64 11.19 2.70
CA PHE A 60 1.39 11.95 2.59
C PHE A 60 0.68 12.13 3.94
N ASN A 61 0.91 11.26 4.93
CA ASN A 61 0.39 11.46 6.29
C ASN A 61 1.04 12.67 6.96
N ASP A 62 2.35 12.82 6.79
CA ASP A 62 3.12 13.93 7.34
C ASP A 62 2.69 15.25 6.69
N ILE A 63 2.57 15.25 5.35
CA ILE A 63 2.06 16.40 4.60
C ILE A 63 0.67 16.82 5.11
N ARG A 64 -0.27 15.88 5.24
CA ARG A 64 -1.62 16.19 5.76
C ARG A 64 -1.59 16.75 7.18
N THR A 65 -0.64 16.33 8.00
CA THR A 65 -0.44 16.85 9.36
C THR A 65 0.01 18.30 9.30
N VAL A 66 1.04 18.60 8.50
CA VAL A 66 1.53 19.98 8.28
C VAL A 66 0.41 20.89 7.76
N PHE A 67 -0.40 20.44 6.82
CA PHE A 67 -1.53 21.24 6.31
C PHE A 67 -2.59 21.54 7.38
N ALA A 68 -2.85 20.58 8.28
CA ALA A 68 -3.75 20.77 9.40
C ALA A 68 -3.20 21.74 10.47
N GLU A 69 -1.90 22.01 10.46
CA GLU A 69 -1.26 22.94 11.40
C GLU A 69 -1.36 24.42 10.96
N THR A 70 -1.76 24.68 9.71
CA THR A 70 -1.93 26.05 9.19
C THR A 70 -2.98 26.85 9.98
N PRO A 71 -2.82 28.18 10.12
CA PRO A 71 -3.79 29.02 10.83
C PRO A 71 -5.22 28.88 10.29
N GLU A 72 -5.39 28.84 8.97
CA GLU A 72 -6.68 28.70 8.30
C GLU A 72 -7.33 27.34 8.59
N ALA A 73 -6.54 26.26 8.59
CA ALA A 73 -7.04 24.95 8.93
C ALA A 73 -7.51 24.91 10.39
N LYS A 74 -6.74 25.47 11.32
CA LYS A 74 -7.09 25.55 12.75
C LYS A 74 -8.36 26.36 12.97
N MET A 75 -8.47 27.56 12.37
CA MET A 75 -9.68 28.40 12.45
C MET A 75 -10.94 27.69 11.94
N ARG A 76 -10.80 26.85 10.91
CA ARG A 76 -11.92 26.10 10.31
C ARG A 76 -12.14 24.71 10.94
N GLY A 77 -11.36 24.32 11.95
CA GLY A 77 -11.44 23.00 12.58
C GLY A 77 -11.04 21.84 11.66
N TYR A 78 -10.23 22.10 10.63
CA TYR A 78 -9.79 21.08 9.68
C TYR A 78 -8.70 20.19 10.27
N LYS A 79 -9.04 18.91 10.44
CA LYS A 79 -8.11 17.86 10.86
C LYS A 79 -7.36 17.26 9.63
N PRO A 80 -6.30 16.46 9.81
CA PRO A 80 -5.59 15.82 8.69
C PRO A 80 -6.49 15.01 7.74
N GLY A 81 -7.65 14.53 8.22
CA GLY A 81 -8.66 13.87 7.39
C GLY A 81 -9.26 14.78 6.31
N ARG A 82 -9.35 16.09 6.54
CA ARG A 82 -9.83 17.05 5.55
C ARG A 82 -8.93 17.09 4.31
N PHE A 83 -7.63 16.85 4.48
CA PHE A 83 -6.64 16.89 3.41
C PHE A 83 -6.40 15.52 2.78
N SER A 84 -7.23 14.52 3.09
CA SER A 84 -7.16 13.19 2.49
C SER A 84 -8.21 13.05 1.40
N PHE A 85 -7.79 12.64 0.21
CA PHE A 85 -8.69 12.29 -0.89
C PHE A 85 -9.40 10.95 -0.66
N ASN A 86 -8.96 10.14 0.30
CA ASN A 86 -9.52 8.81 0.57
C ASN A 86 -10.78 8.84 1.45
N VAL A 87 -11.07 9.94 2.13
CA VAL A 87 -12.19 10.06 3.07
C VAL A 87 -13.13 11.19 2.68
N LYS A 88 -14.43 11.02 2.99
CA LYS A 88 -15.44 12.08 2.80
C LYS A 88 -15.11 13.29 3.67
N GLY A 89 -15.42 14.48 3.16
CA GLY A 89 -15.27 15.73 3.90
C GLY A 89 -14.53 16.79 3.10
N GLY A 90 -13.27 16.53 2.74
CA GLY A 90 -12.46 17.50 1.97
C GLY A 90 -12.05 17.06 0.57
N ARG A 91 -12.35 15.81 0.18
CA ARG A 91 -12.16 15.35 -1.20
C ARG A 91 -13.23 15.91 -2.14
N CYS A 92 -12.96 15.85 -3.45
CA CYS A 92 -13.97 16.11 -4.46
C CYS A 92 -14.96 14.92 -4.52
N GLU A 93 -16.25 15.14 -4.21
CA GLU A 93 -17.25 14.07 -4.26
C GLU A 93 -17.65 13.69 -5.69
N ALA A 94 -17.53 14.60 -6.67
CA ALA A 94 -17.86 14.31 -8.07
C ALA A 94 -17.00 13.18 -8.68
N CYS A 95 -15.72 13.08 -8.28
CA CYS A 95 -14.83 11.98 -8.65
C CYS A 95 -14.49 11.07 -7.46
N ALA A 96 -15.21 11.20 -6.34
CA ALA A 96 -14.95 10.49 -5.09
C ALA A 96 -13.49 10.54 -4.58
N GLY A 97 -12.73 11.57 -4.96
CA GLY A 97 -11.32 11.74 -4.63
C GLY A 97 -10.31 11.14 -5.61
N ASP A 98 -10.76 10.52 -6.71
CA ASP A 98 -9.86 9.90 -7.69
C ASP A 98 -9.15 10.91 -8.60
N GLY A 99 -9.66 12.14 -8.69
CA GLY A 99 -9.13 13.19 -9.57
C GLY A 99 -9.39 12.97 -11.07
N ILE A 100 -9.89 11.79 -11.43
CA ILE A 100 -10.29 11.38 -12.78
C ILE A 100 -11.63 10.63 -12.71
N ILE A 101 -12.38 10.62 -13.81
CA ILE A 101 -13.60 9.81 -13.95
C ILE A 101 -13.28 8.67 -14.91
N LYS A 102 -13.46 7.42 -14.46
CA LYS A 102 -13.35 6.25 -15.33
C LYS A 102 -14.65 6.09 -16.10
N ILE A 103 -14.56 6.02 -17.43
CA ILE A 103 -15.70 5.71 -18.30
C ILE A 103 -15.57 4.25 -18.70
N GLU A 104 -16.55 3.43 -18.36
CA GLU A 104 -16.59 2.03 -18.79
C GLU A 104 -16.97 1.96 -20.26
N MET A 105 -16.22 1.14 -21.01
CA MET A 105 -16.41 0.94 -22.44
C MET A 105 -16.90 -0.49 -22.66
N HIS A 106 -18.02 -0.63 -23.37
CA HIS A 106 -18.46 -1.94 -23.86
C HIS A 106 -17.74 -2.23 -25.17
N PHE A 107 -17.13 -3.41 -25.26
CA PHE A 107 -16.67 -3.95 -26.54
C PHE A 107 -17.84 -4.70 -27.19
N LEU A 108 -18.15 -4.37 -28.45
CA LEU A 108 -19.13 -5.07 -29.29
C LEU A 108 -18.51 -6.34 -29.89
#